data_AF-X1DV77-F1
#
_entry.id   AF-X1DV77-F1
#
_cell.length_a   1.000
_cell.length_b   1.000
_cell.length_c   1.000
_cell.angle_alpha   90.00
_cell.angle_beta   90.00
_cell.angle_gamma   90.00
#
_symmetry.space_group_name_H-M   'P 1'
#
loop_
_entity.id
_entity.type
_entity.pdbx_description
1 polymer ?
#
loop_
_entity_poly.entity_id
_entity_poly.type
_entity_poly.pdbx_seq_one_letter_code
_entity_poly.pdbx_strand_id
1 'polypeptide(L)'
;SEVTIDWILSAAERVVEQTEGMLFPVQNVLVWQQYMEKYGATMDDLALIAYKNHQNATLNPKAYYYQRPVSLEDIKKSPIIASPFRLMDCSLSVNGGAAAILSREKSEVEIIGSGFATDYLLTFGRKMLTHFKATQLAAEQAFNEAKIRPENIDVAEVHDAFTSVELFSYEDLGFAPVGKGADLIREQSIKRKGEAIIGDFLISSKETGL
;
A
#
# COMPACT_ATOMS: atom_id res chain seq x y z
N SER A 1 8.51 -21.48 7.26
CA SER A 1 8.80 -22.84 6.77
C SER A 1 8.34 -22.94 5.33
N GLU A 2 8.71 -23.98 4.58
CA GLU A 2 8.20 -24.24 3.22
C GLU A 2 6.66 -24.24 3.17
N VAL A 3 6.03 -24.82 4.19
CA VAL A 3 4.56 -24.81 4.36
C VAL A 3 3.99 -23.38 4.42
N THR A 4 4.61 -22.47 5.16
CA THR A 4 4.16 -21.06 5.22
C THR A 4 4.20 -20.41 3.84
N ILE A 5 5.25 -20.70 3.06
CA ILE A 5 5.41 -20.14 1.71
C ILE A 5 4.32 -20.69 0.78
N ASP A 6 4.04 -21.99 0.80
CA ASP A 6 2.97 -22.60 -0.01
C ASP A 6 1.59 -22.00 0.30
N TRP A 7 1.26 -21.80 1.59
CA TRP A 7 -0.01 -21.17 1.98
C TRP A 7 -0.10 -19.72 1.55
N ILE A 8 0.97 -18.93 1.70
CA ILE A 8 1.00 -17.54 1.21
C ILE A 8 0.79 -17.54 -0.32
N LEU A 9 1.51 -18.39 -1.05
CA LEU A 9 1.42 -18.48 -2.50
C LEU A 9 0.10 -19.10 -3.00
N SER A 10 -0.77 -19.62 -2.12
CA SER A 10 -2.13 -20.01 -2.53
C SER A 10 -2.97 -18.83 -3.03
N ALA A 11 -2.59 -17.59 -2.69
CA ALA A 11 -3.22 -16.37 -3.18
C ALA A 11 -2.70 -15.90 -4.57
N ALA A 12 -1.72 -16.59 -5.16
CA ALA A 12 -1.22 -16.32 -6.50
C ALA A 12 -1.63 -17.44 -7.49
N GLU A 13 -1.52 -17.17 -8.79
CA GLU A 13 -1.79 -18.16 -9.82
C GLU A 13 -0.72 -19.28 -9.79
N ARG A 14 -1.17 -20.55 -9.77
CA ARG A 14 -0.31 -21.72 -9.49
C ARG A 14 0.24 -22.41 -10.75
N VAL A 15 -0.50 -22.39 -11.84
CA VAL A 15 -0.25 -23.26 -13.01
C VAL A 15 0.72 -22.63 -13.99
N VAL A 16 0.72 -21.30 -14.10
CA VAL A 16 1.49 -20.53 -15.08
C VAL A 16 2.50 -19.63 -14.38
N GLU A 17 2.08 -18.82 -13.40
CA GLU A 17 2.98 -17.84 -12.79
C GLU A 17 3.98 -18.52 -11.83
N GLN A 18 3.49 -19.32 -10.88
CA GLN A 18 4.36 -19.96 -9.89
C GLN A 18 5.36 -20.97 -10.52
N THR A 19 4.97 -21.67 -11.58
CA THR A 19 5.87 -22.59 -12.29
C THR A 19 7.05 -21.88 -12.95
N GLU A 20 6.89 -20.60 -13.28
CA GLU A 20 7.94 -19.74 -13.84
C GLU A 20 8.73 -18.98 -12.75
N GLY A 21 8.53 -19.34 -11.48
CA GLY A 21 9.22 -18.71 -10.34
C GLY A 21 8.65 -17.34 -9.94
N MET A 22 7.43 -17.02 -10.37
CA MET A 22 6.78 -15.74 -10.08
C MET A 22 6.23 -15.71 -8.65
N LEU A 23 7.14 -15.52 -7.70
CA LEU A 23 6.80 -15.22 -6.31
C LEU A 23 6.28 -13.78 -6.18
N PHE A 24 5.57 -13.46 -5.09
CA PHE A 24 5.00 -12.13 -4.88
C PHE A 24 5.99 -10.95 -5.06
N PRO A 25 7.23 -11.00 -4.53
CA PRO A 25 8.18 -9.92 -4.79
C PRO A 25 8.52 -9.78 -6.28
N VAL A 26 8.66 -10.89 -7.02
CA VAL A 26 8.97 -10.89 -8.44
C VAL A 26 7.81 -10.31 -9.25
N GLN A 27 6.57 -10.73 -8.96
CA GLN A 27 5.37 -10.19 -9.61
C GLN A 27 5.26 -8.67 -9.42
N ASN A 28 5.39 -8.18 -8.18
CA ASN A 28 5.26 -6.76 -7.89
C ASN A 28 6.43 -5.94 -8.44
N VAL A 29 7.65 -6.48 -8.47
CA VAL A 29 8.81 -5.86 -9.12
C VAL A 29 8.57 -5.64 -10.61
N LEU A 30 8.05 -6.65 -11.31
CA LEU A 30 7.81 -6.55 -12.74
C LEU A 30 6.69 -5.53 -13.03
N VAL A 31 5.63 -5.51 -12.22
CA VAL A 31 4.59 -4.48 -12.29
C VAL A 31 5.17 -3.09 -12.01
N TRP A 32 6.04 -2.96 -11.01
CA TRP A 32 6.71 -1.71 -10.68
C TRP A 32 7.62 -1.22 -11.81
N GLN A 33 8.39 -2.11 -12.45
CA GLN A 33 9.20 -1.76 -13.62
C GLN A 33 8.35 -1.17 -14.75
N GLN A 34 7.16 -1.74 -15.00
CA GLN A 34 6.21 -1.17 -15.98
C GLN A 34 5.71 0.21 -15.54
N TYR A 35 5.48 0.42 -14.24
CA TYR A 35 5.10 1.74 -13.71
C TYR A 35 6.24 2.76 -13.86
N MET A 36 7.48 2.39 -13.52
CA MET A 36 8.67 3.22 -13.69
C MET A 36 8.86 3.64 -15.15
N GLU A 37 8.77 2.68 -16.08
CA GLU A 37 8.93 2.93 -17.52
C GLU A 37 7.84 3.88 -18.05
N LYS A 38 6.61 3.71 -17.58
CA LYS A 38 5.46 4.48 -18.07
C LYS A 38 5.36 5.89 -17.48
N TYR A 39 5.68 6.06 -16.19
CA TYR A 39 5.40 7.30 -15.46
C TYR A 39 6.66 7.98 -14.89
N GLY A 40 7.84 7.39 -15.03
CA GLY A 40 9.10 7.98 -14.60
C GLY A 40 9.31 8.01 -13.09
N ALA A 41 8.58 7.18 -12.33
CA ALA A 41 8.85 7.01 -10.91
C ALA A 41 10.13 6.21 -10.66
N THR A 42 10.66 6.31 -9.45
CA THR A 42 12.00 5.85 -9.10
C THR A 42 11.99 5.07 -7.78
N MET A 43 13.05 4.29 -7.54
CA MET A 43 13.24 3.64 -6.24
C MET A 43 13.38 4.64 -5.09
N ASP A 44 13.77 5.89 -5.37
CA ASP A 44 13.79 6.94 -4.35
C ASP A 44 12.38 7.30 -3.87
N ASP A 45 11.37 7.20 -4.75
CA ASP A 45 9.96 7.41 -4.38
C ASP A 45 9.45 6.30 -3.46
N LEU A 46 9.79 5.04 -3.76
CA LEU A 46 9.46 3.90 -2.90
C LEU A 46 10.20 3.96 -1.55
N ALA A 47 11.46 4.43 -1.56
CA ALA A 47 12.22 4.60 -0.33
C ALA A 47 11.59 5.66 0.60
N LEU A 48 10.94 6.70 0.05
CA LEU A 48 10.17 7.66 0.85
C LEU A 48 8.94 7.00 1.49
N ILE A 49 8.25 6.11 0.78
CA ILE A 49 7.11 5.34 1.32
C ILE A 49 7.59 4.44 2.47
N ALA A 50 8.63 3.64 2.25
CA ALA A 50 9.20 2.79 3.30
C ALA A 50 9.63 3.62 4.52
N TYR A 51 10.31 4.75 4.30
CA TYR A 51 10.76 5.62 5.37
C TYR A 51 9.59 6.16 6.19
N LYS A 52 8.54 6.65 5.51
CA LYS A 52 7.30 7.10 6.13
C LYS A 52 6.67 6.00 7.01
N ASN A 53 6.56 4.77 6.51
CA ASN A 53 5.94 3.65 7.25
C ASN A 53 6.79 3.25 8.46
N HIS A 54 8.12 3.20 8.31
CA HIS A 54 9.03 2.91 9.42
C HIS A 54 8.98 3.99 10.51
N GLN A 55 8.96 5.28 10.14
CA GLN A 55 8.80 6.34 11.13
C GLN A 55 7.50 6.16 11.91
N ASN A 56 6.44 5.70 11.24
CA ASN A 56 5.18 5.48 11.90
C ASN A 56 5.15 4.31 12.85
N ALA A 57 5.73 3.20 12.40
CA ALA A 57 5.86 2.00 13.20
C ALA A 57 6.60 2.28 14.52
N THR A 58 7.52 3.27 14.56
CA THR A 58 8.19 3.64 15.81
C THR A 58 7.25 4.17 16.90
N LEU A 59 6.11 4.75 16.51
CA LEU A 59 5.11 5.34 17.41
C LEU A 59 4.03 4.35 17.83
N ASN A 60 3.90 3.23 17.12
CA ASN A 60 2.86 2.23 17.38
C ASN A 60 3.40 1.10 18.28
N PRO A 61 2.95 0.97 19.54
CA PRO A 61 3.42 -0.07 20.46
C PRO A 61 3.11 -1.51 20.01
N LYS A 62 2.23 -1.69 19.03
CA LYS A 62 1.89 -3.00 18.44
C LYS A 62 2.72 -3.33 17.20
N ALA A 63 3.45 -2.37 16.64
CA ALA A 63 4.22 -2.57 15.43
C ALA A 63 5.55 -3.29 15.71
N TYR A 64 6.02 -4.07 14.74
CA TYR A 64 7.29 -4.80 14.87
C TYR A 64 8.50 -3.87 15.06
N TYR A 65 8.46 -2.69 14.45
CA TYR A 65 9.48 -1.64 14.54
C TYR A 65 9.21 -0.61 15.65
N TYR A 66 8.40 -0.94 16.67
CA TYR A 66 8.17 -0.06 17.81
C TYR A 66 9.50 0.34 18.46
N GLN A 67 9.74 1.65 18.57
CA GLN A 67 10.99 2.25 19.07
C GLN A 67 12.27 1.81 18.33
N ARG A 68 12.15 1.40 17.05
CA ARG A 68 13.27 0.97 16.19
C ARG A 68 13.28 1.79 14.88
N PRO A 69 13.76 3.04 14.91
CA PRO A 69 13.80 3.88 13.72
C PRO A 69 14.72 3.28 12.65
N VAL A 70 14.31 3.41 11.38
CA VAL A 70 15.09 3.02 10.22
C VAL A 70 15.39 4.27 9.40
N SER A 71 16.67 4.50 9.05
CA SER A 71 17.05 5.67 8.26
C SER A 71 16.75 5.46 6.77
N LEU A 72 16.55 6.56 6.04
CA LEU A 72 16.38 6.52 4.59
C LEU A 72 17.61 5.92 3.89
N GLU A 73 18.81 6.13 4.44
CA GLU A 73 20.05 5.56 3.92
C GLU A 73 20.09 4.03 4.09
N ASP A 74 19.65 3.52 5.25
CA ASP A 74 19.56 2.07 5.50
C ASP A 74 18.55 1.41 4.56
N ILE A 75 17.42 2.07 4.29
CA ILE A 75 16.41 1.61 3.32
C ILE A 75 17.04 1.49 1.93
N LYS A 76 17.70 2.55 1.44
CA LYS A 76 18.34 2.57 0.12
C LYS A 76 19.51 1.59 -0.01
N LYS A 77 20.15 1.22 1.11
CA LYS A 77 21.26 0.25 1.16
C LYS A 77 20.82 -1.17 1.47
N SER A 78 19.54 -1.39 1.79
CA SER A 78 19.04 -2.71 2.19
C SER A 78 19.21 -3.75 1.06
N PRO A 79 19.36 -5.05 1.40
CA PRO A 79 19.63 -6.09 0.41
C PRO A 79 18.59 -6.14 -0.70
N ILE A 80 19.01 -6.40 -1.94
CA ILE A 80 18.09 -6.62 -3.06
C ILE A 80 17.40 -7.97 -2.89
N ILE A 81 16.07 -8.01 -3.00
CA ILE A 81 15.27 -9.24 -2.95
C ILE A 81 14.90 -9.70 -4.36
N ALA A 82 14.39 -8.78 -5.17
CA ALA A 82 14.11 -8.96 -6.59
C ALA A 82 14.34 -7.60 -7.25
N SER A 83 15.27 -7.49 -8.20
CA SER A 83 15.71 -6.17 -8.68
C SER A 83 14.58 -5.43 -9.42
N PRO A 84 14.19 -4.20 -9.02
CA PRO A 84 14.96 -3.30 -8.15
C PRO A 84 14.51 -3.24 -6.68
N PHE A 85 13.48 -4.00 -6.27
CA PHE A 85 13.06 -4.06 -4.87
C PHE A 85 14.16 -4.55 -3.94
N ARG A 86 14.20 -3.89 -2.80
CA ARG A 86 15.05 -4.22 -1.67
C ARG A 86 14.23 -4.79 -0.53
N LEU A 87 14.91 -5.26 0.50
CA LEU A 87 14.29 -5.85 1.69
C LEU A 87 13.27 -4.90 2.32
N MET A 88 13.57 -3.60 2.35
CA MET A 88 12.68 -2.59 2.93
C MET A 88 11.53 -2.16 2.01
N ASP A 89 11.44 -2.70 0.79
CA ASP A 89 10.26 -2.56 -0.07
C ASP A 89 9.23 -3.68 0.17
N CYS A 90 9.58 -4.70 0.96
CA CYS A 90 8.76 -5.87 1.23
C CYS A 90 8.26 -5.83 2.68
N SER A 91 6.95 -6.07 2.87
CA SER A 91 6.39 -6.24 4.21
C SER A 91 6.98 -7.46 4.94
N LEU A 92 6.99 -7.41 6.27
CA LEU A 92 7.47 -8.50 7.10
C LEU A 92 6.39 -9.58 7.28
N SER A 93 6.78 -10.84 7.19
CA SER A 93 5.95 -11.93 7.71
C SER A 93 5.86 -11.83 9.23
N VAL A 94 4.65 -11.60 9.75
CA VAL A 94 4.37 -11.56 11.20
C VAL A 94 3.32 -12.58 11.59
N ASN A 95 3.37 -13.04 12.84
CA ASN A 95 2.30 -13.83 13.45
C ASN A 95 1.44 -12.87 14.29
N GLY A 96 0.16 -12.79 14.00
CA GLY A 96 -0.77 -11.92 14.71
C GLY A 96 -2.22 -12.19 14.33
N GLY A 97 -3.14 -11.54 15.05
CA GLY A 97 -4.57 -11.61 14.78
C GLY A 97 -5.26 -10.34 15.25
N ALA A 98 -6.31 -9.94 14.54
CA ALA A 98 -7.17 -8.80 14.89
C ALA A 98 -8.63 -9.25 14.83
N ALA A 99 -9.48 -8.63 15.64
CA ALA A 99 -10.91 -8.88 15.66
C ALA A 99 -11.67 -7.57 15.91
N ALA A 100 -12.85 -7.45 15.32
CA ALA A 100 -13.80 -6.37 15.57
C ALA A 100 -15.17 -6.98 15.89
N ILE A 101 -15.94 -6.33 16.78
CA ILE A 101 -17.32 -6.70 17.08
C ILE A 101 -18.22 -5.71 16.34
N LEU A 102 -19.09 -6.23 15.49
CA LEU A 102 -20.06 -5.43 14.74
C LEU A 102 -21.42 -5.49 15.42
N SER A 103 -22.08 -4.34 15.53
CA SER A 103 -23.43 -4.22 16.05
C SER A 103 -24.29 -3.36 15.13
N ARG A 104 -25.60 -3.55 15.21
CA ARG A 104 -26.59 -2.65 14.58
C ARG A 104 -26.88 -1.42 15.45
N GLU A 105 -26.46 -1.45 16.70
CA GLU A 105 -26.58 -0.31 17.62
C GLU A 105 -25.57 0.77 17.23
N LYS A 106 -25.94 2.03 17.43
CA LYS A 106 -25.07 3.16 17.12
C LYS A 106 -23.82 3.12 18.02
N SER A 107 -22.66 3.30 17.40
CA SER A 107 -21.36 3.39 18.08
C SER A 107 -20.65 4.69 17.70
N GLU A 108 -19.49 4.97 18.31
CA GLU A 108 -18.64 6.12 17.93
C GLU A 108 -18.06 5.98 16.51
N VAL A 109 -17.91 4.73 16.03
CA VAL A 109 -17.44 4.41 14.68
C VAL A 109 -18.56 3.74 13.90
N GLU A 110 -18.85 4.25 12.70
CA GLU A 110 -19.89 3.73 11.83
C GLU A 110 -19.29 3.27 10.50
N ILE A 111 -19.74 2.11 10.01
CA ILE A 111 -19.43 1.67 8.65
C ILE A 111 -20.44 2.34 7.72
N ILE A 112 -20.02 3.43 7.10
CA ILE A 112 -20.87 4.24 6.21
C ILE A 112 -20.88 3.75 4.75
N GLY A 113 -19.97 2.84 4.38
CA GLY A 113 -19.93 2.23 3.06
C GLY A 113 -18.98 1.03 3.02
N SER A 114 -19.27 0.08 2.13
CA SER A 114 -18.48 -1.12 1.90
C SER A 114 -18.49 -1.52 0.43
N GLY A 115 -17.33 -1.93 -0.07
CA GLY A 115 -17.17 -2.32 -1.47
C GLY A 115 -16.39 -3.60 -1.62
N PHE A 116 -16.76 -4.39 -2.62
CA PHE A 116 -16.08 -5.63 -2.94
C PHE A 116 -16.01 -5.82 -4.45
N ALA A 117 -14.83 -6.16 -4.95
CA ALA A 117 -14.62 -6.50 -6.34
C ALA A 117 -13.50 -7.52 -6.48
N THR A 118 -13.50 -8.21 -7.62
CA THR A 118 -12.46 -9.15 -8.01
C THR A 118 -11.82 -8.71 -9.33
N ASP A 119 -10.59 -9.16 -9.55
CA ASP A 119 -9.83 -8.89 -10.77
C ASP A 119 -9.12 -10.18 -11.23
N TYR A 120 -8.37 -10.10 -12.33
CA TYR A 120 -7.58 -11.22 -12.84
C TYR A 120 -6.63 -11.79 -11.77
N LEU A 121 -6.68 -13.11 -11.58
CA LEU A 121 -5.72 -13.84 -10.76
C LEU A 121 -4.31 -13.80 -11.38
N LEU A 122 -4.23 -13.90 -12.71
CA LEU A 122 -2.99 -13.72 -13.47
C LEU A 122 -2.57 -12.24 -13.44
N THR A 123 -1.40 -11.96 -12.87
CA THR A 123 -0.83 -10.62 -12.76
C THR A 123 -0.70 -9.96 -14.14
N PHE A 124 -0.19 -10.69 -15.12
CA PHE A 124 0.00 -10.19 -16.49
C PHE A 124 -1.21 -10.39 -17.41
N GLY A 125 -2.29 -10.97 -16.89
CA GLY A 125 -3.58 -11.03 -17.57
C GLY A 125 -4.42 -9.76 -17.40
N ARG A 126 -4.01 -8.85 -16.50
CA ARG A 126 -4.73 -7.61 -16.21
C ARG A 126 -4.75 -6.69 -17.43
N LYS A 127 -5.88 -6.01 -17.63
CA LYS A 127 -6.02 -4.98 -18.67
C LYS A 127 -5.08 -3.79 -18.43
N MET A 128 -4.88 -3.44 -17.16
CA MET A 128 -3.95 -2.40 -16.72
C MET A 128 -2.97 -3.06 -15.75
N LEU A 129 -1.71 -3.20 -16.16
CA LEU A 129 -0.72 -3.94 -15.37
C LEU A 129 -0.37 -3.24 -14.06
N THR A 130 -0.34 -1.90 -14.08
CA THR A 130 0.22 -1.07 -13.01
C THR A 130 -0.78 -0.65 -11.94
N HIS A 131 -2.03 -1.11 -12.03
CA HIS A 131 -3.15 -0.69 -11.20
C HIS A 131 -4.07 -1.89 -10.94
N PHE A 132 -4.87 -1.83 -9.88
CA PHE A 132 -5.78 -2.89 -9.49
C PHE A 132 -7.22 -2.49 -9.79
N LYS A 133 -7.83 -3.10 -10.81
CA LYS A 133 -9.22 -2.74 -11.17
C LYS A 133 -10.20 -3.10 -10.07
N ALA A 134 -9.95 -4.19 -9.33
CA ALA A 134 -10.72 -4.52 -8.14
C ALA A 134 -10.70 -3.41 -7.10
N THR A 135 -9.53 -2.84 -6.78
CA THR A 135 -9.41 -1.76 -5.79
C THR A 135 -10.23 -0.54 -6.22
N GLN A 136 -10.13 -0.13 -7.48
CA GLN A 136 -10.92 1.00 -8.02
C GLN A 136 -12.43 0.76 -7.90
N LEU A 137 -12.90 -0.43 -8.28
CA LEU A 137 -14.33 -0.77 -8.25
C LEU A 137 -14.87 -0.90 -6.82
N ALA A 138 -14.09 -1.50 -5.92
CA ALA A 138 -14.45 -1.61 -4.52
C ALA A 138 -14.50 -0.23 -3.85
N ALA A 139 -13.52 0.64 -4.12
CA ALA A 139 -13.51 2.01 -3.63
C ALA A 139 -14.69 2.82 -4.15
N GLU A 140 -14.98 2.73 -5.46
CA GLU A 140 -16.15 3.38 -6.08
C GLU A 140 -17.46 2.94 -5.40
N GLN A 141 -17.64 1.64 -5.16
CA GLN A 141 -18.82 1.14 -4.46
C GLN A 141 -18.92 1.70 -3.03
N ALA A 142 -17.82 1.65 -2.26
CA ALA A 142 -17.80 2.12 -0.87
C ALA A 142 -18.06 3.63 -0.78
N PHE A 143 -17.43 4.44 -1.64
CA PHE A 143 -17.64 5.89 -1.69
C PHE A 143 -19.06 6.26 -2.12
N ASN A 144 -19.63 5.54 -3.09
CA ASN A 144 -21.01 5.76 -3.53
C ASN A 144 -22.04 5.43 -2.44
N GLU A 145 -21.84 4.34 -1.70
CA GLU A 145 -22.70 3.97 -0.56
C GLU A 145 -22.60 5.01 0.56
N ALA A 146 -21.37 5.42 0.90
CA ALA A 146 -21.09 6.45 1.89
C ALA A 146 -21.49 7.87 1.47
N LYS A 147 -21.74 8.09 0.17
CA LYS A 147 -22.00 9.41 -0.44
C LYS A 147 -20.90 10.43 -0.15
N ILE A 148 -19.65 9.97 -0.15
CA ILE A 148 -18.46 10.80 0.03
C ILE A 148 -17.56 10.70 -1.20
N ARG A 149 -16.52 11.52 -1.23
CA ARG A 149 -15.47 11.49 -2.25
C ARG A 149 -14.11 11.23 -1.61
N PRO A 150 -13.09 10.83 -2.38
CA PRO A 150 -11.73 10.63 -1.85
C PRO A 150 -11.20 11.85 -1.09
N GLU A 151 -11.56 13.06 -1.49
CA GLU A 151 -11.11 14.29 -0.82
C GLU A 151 -11.77 14.55 0.56
N ASN A 152 -12.79 13.74 0.92
CA ASN A 152 -13.41 13.75 2.24
C ASN A 152 -12.74 12.78 3.22
N ILE A 153 -11.72 12.04 2.79
CA ILE A 153 -11.00 11.09 3.62
C ILE A 153 -9.88 11.79 4.36
N ASP A 154 -9.95 11.75 5.70
CA ASP A 154 -8.91 12.28 6.58
C ASP A 154 -7.77 11.27 6.83
N VAL A 155 -8.09 9.98 6.73
CA VAL A 155 -7.22 8.86 7.10
C VAL A 155 -7.48 7.67 6.18
N ALA A 156 -6.42 7.02 5.70
CA ALA A 156 -6.53 5.84 4.85
C ALA A 156 -5.50 4.77 5.22
N GLU A 157 -6.00 3.62 5.66
CA GLU A 157 -5.26 2.37 5.81
C GLU A 157 -5.31 1.62 4.48
N VAL A 158 -4.14 1.33 3.89
CA VAL A 158 -4.03 0.68 2.57
C VAL A 158 -3.21 -0.60 2.67
N HIS A 159 -3.38 -1.51 1.71
CA HIS A 159 -2.66 -2.78 1.71
C HIS A 159 -1.24 -2.63 1.16
N ASP A 160 -0.29 -2.23 2.01
CA ASP A 160 1.10 -1.90 1.67
C ASP A 160 2.06 -3.11 1.70
N ALA A 161 1.63 -4.27 1.21
CA ALA A 161 2.47 -5.48 1.20
C ALA A 161 3.82 -5.27 0.51
N PHE A 162 3.85 -4.35 -0.48
CA PHE A 162 5.04 -3.77 -1.05
C PHE A 162 4.87 -2.25 -1.17
N THR A 163 5.96 -1.49 -1.06
CA THR A 163 5.93 -0.01 -1.22
C THR A 163 5.29 0.45 -2.53
N SER A 164 5.49 -0.32 -3.61
CA SER A 164 4.84 -0.07 -4.91
C SER A 164 3.31 -0.22 -4.87
N VAL A 165 2.79 -1.18 -4.10
CA VAL A 165 1.35 -1.43 -3.98
C VAL A 165 0.67 -0.30 -3.22
N GLU A 166 1.33 0.25 -2.20
CA GLU A 166 0.86 1.46 -1.55
C GLU A 166 0.80 2.64 -2.53
N LEU A 167 1.83 2.83 -3.36
CA LEU A 167 1.85 3.86 -4.39
C LEU A 167 0.68 3.71 -5.39
N PHE A 168 0.44 2.50 -5.89
CA PHE A 168 -0.69 2.23 -6.78
C PHE A 168 -2.04 2.50 -6.08
N SER A 169 -2.13 2.20 -4.79
CA SER A 169 -3.34 2.43 -3.99
C SER A 169 -3.67 3.91 -3.86
N TYR A 170 -2.69 4.81 -3.86
CA TYR A 170 -2.95 6.26 -3.88
C TYR A 170 -3.75 6.66 -5.12
N GLU A 171 -3.44 6.04 -6.26
CA GLU A 171 -4.07 6.35 -7.55
C GLU A 171 -5.40 5.62 -7.70
N ASP A 172 -5.45 4.35 -7.32
CA ASP A 172 -6.65 3.51 -7.41
C ASP A 172 -7.78 3.96 -6.49
N LEU A 173 -7.44 4.53 -5.33
CA LEU A 173 -8.41 5.11 -4.39
C LEU A 173 -8.78 6.56 -4.71
N GLY A 174 -8.13 7.17 -5.71
CA GLY A 174 -8.42 8.54 -6.16
C GLY A 174 -7.78 9.65 -5.31
N PHE A 175 -6.78 9.34 -4.49
CA PHE A 175 -6.00 10.34 -3.74
C PHE A 175 -4.97 11.08 -4.61
N ALA A 176 -4.54 10.45 -5.70
CA ALA A 176 -3.73 11.06 -6.75
C ALA A 176 -4.28 10.66 -8.13
N PRO A 177 -4.10 11.50 -9.17
CA PRO A 177 -4.31 11.06 -10.54
C PRO A 177 -3.39 9.87 -10.91
N VAL A 178 -3.79 9.09 -11.91
CA VAL A 178 -2.97 8.01 -12.47
C VAL A 178 -1.59 8.53 -12.92
N GLY A 179 -0.53 7.85 -12.49
CA GLY A 179 0.86 8.23 -12.73
C GLY A 179 1.39 9.36 -11.84
N LYS A 180 0.63 9.79 -10.82
CA LYS A 180 0.96 10.91 -9.92
C LYS A 180 1.11 10.53 -8.45
N GLY A 181 1.07 9.24 -8.11
CA GLY A 181 1.33 8.74 -6.77
C GLY A 181 2.74 9.10 -6.27
N ALA A 182 3.75 9.07 -7.16
CA ALA A 182 5.10 9.51 -6.84
C ALA A 182 5.17 11.02 -6.52
N ASP A 183 4.40 11.84 -7.22
CA ASP A 183 4.35 13.29 -6.95
C ASP A 183 3.69 13.57 -5.59
N LEU A 184 2.63 12.82 -5.25
CA LEU A 184 1.98 12.91 -3.94
C LEU A 184 2.96 12.64 -2.78
N ILE A 185 3.74 11.55 -2.84
CA ILE A 185 4.68 11.22 -1.76
C ILE A 185 5.83 12.24 -1.67
N ARG A 186 6.32 12.74 -2.81
CA ARG A 186 7.33 13.81 -2.86
C ARG A 186 6.83 15.08 -2.19
N GLU A 187 5.62 15.55 -2.55
CA GLU A 187 5.03 16.75 -1.96
C GLU A 187 4.83 16.62 -0.45
N GLN A 188 4.33 15.47 0.00
CA GLN A 188 4.16 15.19 1.42
C GLN A 188 5.49 15.18 2.17
N SER A 189 6.55 14.64 1.55
CA SER A 189 7.91 14.64 2.14
C SER A 189 8.49 16.06 2.28
N ILE A 190 8.16 16.98 1.35
CA ILE A 190 8.67 18.36 1.34
C ILE A 190 7.93 19.25 2.33
N LYS A 191 6.59 19.16 2.39
CA LYS A 191 5.75 20.00 3.26
C LYS A 191 6.06 19.84 4.75
N ARG A 192 6.79 18.79 5.15
CA ARG A 192 6.96 18.37 6.55
C ARG A 192 8.43 18.20 6.98
N LYS A 193 9.38 18.92 6.36
CA LYS A 193 10.74 19.11 6.92
C LYS A 193 10.67 19.93 8.22
N GLY A 194 10.29 19.28 9.33
CA GLY A 194 10.18 19.89 10.65
C GLY A 194 9.49 18.99 11.69
N GLU A 195 8.54 18.16 11.27
CA GLU A 195 7.78 17.25 12.14
C GLU A 195 7.48 15.96 11.38
N ALA A 196 7.86 14.81 11.95
CA ALA A 196 7.65 13.50 11.34
C ALA A 196 6.15 13.19 11.21
N ILE A 197 5.67 12.88 9.99
CA ILE A 197 4.35 12.25 9.79
C ILE A 197 4.60 11.01 8.92
N ILE A 198 4.63 9.81 9.51
CA ILE A 198 3.51 8.95 9.95
C ILE A 198 2.79 8.31 8.73
N GLY A 199 3.21 7.11 8.33
CA GLY A 199 2.54 6.20 7.35
C GLY A 199 1.55 5.19 7.95
N ASP A 200 0.28 5.44 7.67
CA ASP A 200 -1.01 4.72 7.92
C ASP A 200 -2.16 5.77 7.79
N PHE A 201 -1.80 7.06 7.65
CA PHE A 201 -2.73 8.19 7.57
C PHE A 201 -2.36 9.10 6.39
N LEU A 202 -3.07 9.00 5.26
CA LEU A 202 -3.11 10.11 4.30
C LEU A 202 -3.93 11.26 4.89
N ILE A 203 -3.30 12.10 5.72
CA ILE A 203 -3.93 13.35 6.19
C ILE A 203 -3.91 14.36 5.04
N SER A 204 -4.99 14.40 4.25
CA SER A 204 -5.31 15.60 3.46
C SER A 204 -5.79 16.67 4.44
N SER A 205 -4.90 17.58 4.86
CA SER A 205 -5.28 18.65 5.78
C SER A 205 -6.28 19.59 5.09
N LYS A 206 -7.55 19.47 5.43
CA LYS A 206 -8.44 20.63 5.54
C LYS A 206 -8.71 20.85 7.01
N GLU A 207 -8.42 22.06 7.48
CA GLU A 207 -9.03 22.59 8.70
C GLU A 207 -10.56 22.53 8.48
N THR A 208 -11.19 21.45 8.93
CA THR A 208 -12.63 21.41 9.11
C THR A 208 -12.91 22.03 10.46
N GLY A 209 -13.18 23.33 10.44
CA GLY A 209 -13.85 24.00 11.54
C GLY A 209 -15.21 23.34 11.76
N LEU A 210 -15.28 22.54 12.82
CA LEU A 210 -16.47 22.28 13.60
C LEU A 210 -16.14 22.57 15.07
#